data_AF-A0A7Y6EB15-F1
#
_entry.id   AF-A0A7Y6EB15-F1
#
_cell.length_a   1.000
_cell.length_b   1.000
_cell.length_c   1.000
_cell.angle_alpha   90.00
_cell.angle_beta   90.00
_cell.angle_gamma   90.00
#
_symmetry.space_group_name_H-M   'P 1'
#
loop_
_entity.id
_entity.type
_entity.pdbx_description
1 polymer ?
#
loop_
_entity_poly.entity_id
_entity_poly.type
_entity_poly.pdbx_seq_one_letter_code
_entity_poly.pdbx_strand_id
1 'polypeptide(L)'
;MKEPIYEYDPAELLTDAESIAIFMADAFESGDASFIAQALSVVARAKGMTAIAKEAGVTRAHLYQLKNGNPTLKTMIGVMRAVGLDMTAKQHSEAAHG
;
A
#
# COMPACT_ATOMS: atom_id res chain seq x y z
N MET A 1 -14.52 1.83 34.73
CA MET A 1 -14.14 0.66 33.91
C MET A 1 -12.94 1.08 33.08
N LYS A 2 -11.81 0.35 33.12
CA LYS A 2 -10.72 0.56 32.15
C LYS A 2 -10.98 -0.41 31.01
N GLU A 3 -11.27 0.12 29.83
CA GLU A 3 -11.42 -0.72 28.63
C GLU A 3 -10.06 -1.31 28.25
N PRO A 4 -10.00 -2.58 27.83
CA PRO A 4 -8.77 -3.18 27.35
C PRO A 4 -8.33 -2.52 26.02
N ILE A 5 -7.04 -2.19 25.93
CA ILE A 5 -6.42 -1.70 24.69
C ILE A 5 -6.00 -2.93 23.88
N TYR A 6 -6.48 -3.02 22.64
CA TYR A 6 -6.09 -4.08 21.70
C TYR A 6 -5.00 -3.54 20.77
N GLU A 7 -4.00 -4.37 20.47
CA GLU A 7 -3.09 -4.08 19.36
C GLU A 7 -3.86 -4.20 18.05
N TYR A 8 -3.79 -3.16 17.22
CA TYR A 8 -4.44 -3.11 15.91
C TYR A 8 -3.35 -3.06 14.83
N ASP A 9 -3.19 -4.16 14.08
CA ASP A 9 -2.37 -4.17 12.87
C ASP A 9 -3.29 -4.25 11.63
N PRO A 10 -3.41 -3.17 10.83
CA PRO A 10 -4.25 -3.18 9.64
C PRO A 10 -3.84 -4.27 8.63
N ALA A 11 -2.58 -4.73 8.65
CA ALA A 11 -2.15 -5.81 7.77
C ALA A 11 -2.90 -7.13 8.03
N GLU A 12 -3.43 -7.36 9.24
CA GLU A 12 -4.20 -8.56 9.58
C GLU A 12 -5.59 -8.58 8.93
N LEU A 13 -6.11 -7.41 8.55
CA LEU A 13 -7.45 -7.26 7.98
C LEU A 13 -7.44 -7.21 6.44
N LEU A 14 -6.29 -6.96 5.82
CA LEU A 14 -6.11 -6.88 4.37
C LEU A 14 -5.93 -8.27 3.74
N THR A 15 -6.99 -9.09 3.81
CA THR A 15 -6.94 -10.51 3.43
C THR A 15 -7.35 -10.80 1.97
N ASP A 16 -7.95 -9.82 1.29
CA ASP A 16 -8.45 -9.95 -0.09
C ASP A 16 -8.11 -8.72 -0.95
N ALA A 17 -8.26 -8.85 -2.27
CA ALA A 17 -7.89 -7.79 -3.21
C ALA A 17 -8.82 -6.57 -3.12
N GLU A 18 -10.08 -6.73 -2.70
CA GLU A 18 -11.05 -5.64 -2.62
C GLU A 18 -10.73 -4.70 -1.45
N SER A 19 -10.47 -5.27 -0.27
CA SER A 19 -10.02 -4.53 0.92
C SER A 19 -8.69 -3.81 0.66
N ILE A 20 -7.75 -4.46 -0.03
CA ILE A 20 -6.48 -3.84 -0.43
C ILE A 20 -6.71 -2.69 -1.43
N ALA A 21 -7.64 -2.82 -2.37
CA ALA A 21 -7.96 -1.78 -3.33
C ALA A 21 -8.57 -0.53 -2.66
N ILE A 22 -9.52 -0.73 -1.73
CA ILE A 22 -10.11 0.35 -0.94
C ILE A 22 -9.02 1.06 -0.11
N PHE A 23 -8.19 0.28 0.57
CA PHE A 23 -7.12 0.81 1.41
C PHE A 23 -6.10 1.64 0.60
N MET A 24 -5.69 1.16 -0.57
CA MET A 24 -4.76 1.89 -1.44
C MET A 24 -5.42 3.12 -2.09
N ALA A 25 -6.72 3.07 -2.41
CA ALA A 25 -7.43 4.22 -2.95
C ALA A 25 -7.47 5.39 -1.97
N ASP A 26 -7.79 5.13 -0.70
CA ASP A 26 -7.75 6.13 0.39
C ASP A 26 -6.34 6.73 0.54
N ALA A 27 -5.30 5.88 0.52
CA ALA A 27 -3.92 6.34 0.56
C ALA A 27 -3.58 7.25 -0.63
N PHE A 28 -4.02 6.93 -1.84
CA PHE A 28 -3.80 7.78 -3.02
C PHE A 28 -4.55 9.11 -2.98
N GLU A 29 -5.70 9.17 -2.31
CA GLU A 29 -6.47 10.41 -2.15
C GLU A 29 -5.78 11.43 -1.25
N SER A 30 -4.95 10.98 -0.31
CA SER A 30 -4.16 11.88 0.54
C SER A 30 -3.20 12.78 -0.24
N GLY A 31 -2.73 12.35 -1.41
CA GLY A 31 -1.66 13.01 -2.17
C GLY A 31 -0.30 13.04 -1.45
N ASP A 32 -0.17 12.41 -0.28
CA ASP A 32 1.06 12.40 0.53
C ASP A 32 1.91 11.17 0.18
N ALA A 33 3.09 11.43 -0.40
CA ALA A 33 4.01 10.37 -0.82
C ALA A 33 4.46 9.46 0.34
N SER A 34 4.64 10.00 1.54
CA SER A 34 5.05 9.23 2.72
C SER A 34 3.91 8.35 3.21
N PHE A 35 2.68 8.86 3.23
CA PHE A 35 1.51 8.07 3.60
C PHE A 35 1.26 6.94 2.61
N ILE A 36 1.36 7.21 1.31
CA ILE A 36 1.24 6.19 0.25
C ILE A 36 2.32 5.10 0.42
N ALA A 37 3.56 5.47 0.71
CA ALA A 37 4.64 4.50 0.93
C ALA A 37 4.41 3.62 2.17
N GLN A 38 3.87 4.21 3.24
CA GLN A 38 3.48 3.48 4.44
C GLN A 38 2.32 2.51 4.17
N ALA A 39 1.27 2.96 3.48
CA ALA A 39 0.14 2.11 3.10
C ALA A 39 0.61 0.92 2.23
N LEU A 40 1.46 1.19 1.24
CA LEU A 40 2.05 0.16 0.40
C LEU A 40 2.88 -0.86 1.21
N SER A 41 3.56 -0.42 2.27
CA SER A 41 4.28 -1.30 3.19
C SER A 41 3.35 -2.21 4.00
N VAL A 42 2.22 -1.69 4.47
CA VAL A 42 1.19 -2.46 5.20
C VAL A 42 0.61 -3.54 4.29
N VAL A 43 0.19 -3.17 3.08
CA VAL A 43 -0.31 -4.09 2.06
C VAL A 43 0.70 -5.18 1.72
N ALA A 44 1.97 -4.79 1.55
CA ALA A 44 3.01 -5.74 1.22
C ALA A 44 3.34 -6.70 2.38
N ARG A 45 3.14 -6.27 3.64
CA ARG A 45 3.21 -7.14 4.82
C ARG A 45 2.04 -8.12 4.87
N ALA A 46 0.82 -7.68 4.57
CA ALA A 46 -0.39 -8.51 4.59
C ALA A 46 -0.28 -9.73 3.65
N LYS A 47 0.23 -9.53 2.43
CA LYS A 47 0.50 -10.64 1.48
C LYS A 47 1.77 -11.43 1.78
N GLY A 48 2.71 -10.84 2.52
CA GLY A 48 4.00 -11.43 2.88
C GLY A 48 5.14 -11.04 1.94
N MET A 49 6.21 -10.50 2.52
CA MET A 49 7.34 -9.91 1.79
C MET A 49 8.06 -10.85 0.82
N THR A 50 8.14 -12.15 1.13
CA THR A 50 8.81 -13.12 0.25
C THR A 50 8.00 -13.38 -1.02
N ALA A 51 6.67 -13.46 -0.91
CA ALA A 51 5.79 -13.65 -2.07
C ALA A 51 5.86 -12.42 -2.99
N ILE A 52 5.78 -11.23 -2.39
CA ILE A 52 5.88 -9.97 -3.13
C ILE A 52 7.24 -9.85 -3.84
N ALA A 53 8.37 -10.14 -3.19
CA ALA A 53 9.68 -10.03 -3.84
C ALA A 53 9.76 -10.90 -5.11
N LYS A 54 9.21 -12.11 -5.03
CA LYS A 54 9.19 -13.08 -6.13
C LYS A 54 8.29 -12.62 -7.27
N GLU A 55 7.07 -12.19 -6.97
CA GLU A 55 6.06 -11.79 -7.96
C GLU A 55 6.37 -10.42 -8.60
N ALA A 56 6.86 -9.46 -7.81
CA ALA A 56 7.20 -8.12 -8.27
C ALA A 56 8.55 -8.05 -9.01
N GLY A 57 9.36 -9.13 -8.96
CA GLY A 57 10.71 -9.14 -9.55
C GLY A 57 11.64 -8.10 -8.92
N VAL A 58 11.49 -7.85 -7.62
CA VAL A 58 12.30 -6.90 -6.84
C VAL A 58 13.06 -7.61 -5.74
N THR A 59 14.22 -7.05 -5.38
CA THR A 59 15.02 -7.61 -4.28
C THR A 59 14.34 -7.33 -2.93
N ARG A 60 14.62 -8.16 -1.92
CA ARG A 60 14.18 -7.90 -0.54
C ARG A 60 14.64 -6.53 -0.03
N ALA A 61 15.82 -6.07 -0.44
CA ALA A 61 16.34 -4.75 -0.09
C ALA A 61 15.43 -3.60 -0.58
N HIS A 62 14.91 -3.69 -1.81
CA HIS A 62 13.93 -2.71 -2.31
C HIS A 62 12.60 -2.76 -1.56
N LEU A 63 12.20 -3.93 -1.05
CA LEU A 63 11.01 -4.01 -0.19
C LEU A 63 11.23 -3.37 1.18
N TYR A 64 12.43 -3.47 1.76
CA TYR A 64 12.75 -2.77 3.00
C TYR A 64 12.73 -1.24 2.84
N GLN A 65 13.01 -0.71 1.65
CA GLN A 65 12.88 0.72 1.36
C GLN A 65 11.43 1.21 1.39
N LEU A 66 10.44 0.34 1.16
CA LEU A 66 9.02 0.71 1.32
C LEU A 66 8.75 1.24 2.72
N LYS A 67 9.32 0.58 3.73
CA LYS A 67 9.08 0.89 5.15
C LYS A 67 9.74 2.21 5.60
N ASN A 68 10.80 2.63 4.92
CA ASN A 68 11.72 3.66 5.40
C ASN A 68 11.88 4.85 4.43
N GLY A 69 11.12 4.95 3.35
CA GLY A 69 11.34 6.02 2.37
C GLY A 69 10.40 6.00 1.17
N ASN A 70 10.90 6.49 0.05
CA ASN A 70 10.15 6.63 -1.21
C ASN A 70 10.44 5.42 -2.11
N PRO A 71 9.48 4.50 -2.33
CA PRO A 71 9.69 3.38 -3.22
C PRO A 71 9.89 3.83 -4.67
N THR A 72 10.72 3.10 -5.41
CA THR A 72 10.80 3.32 -6.85
C THR A 72 9.47 2.98 -7.52
N LEU A 73 9.16 3.64 -8.65
CA LEU A 73 7.96 3.34 -9.44
C LEU A 73 7.89 1.86 -9.86
N LYS A 74 9.05 1.24 -10.16
CA LYS A 74 9.13 -0.20 -10.47
C LYS A 74 8.68 -1.05 -9.29
N THR A 75 9.12 -0.72 -8.08
CA THR A 75 8.69 -1.40 -6.85
C THR A 75 7.19 -1.23 -6.63
N MET A 76 6.68 -0.01 -6.76
CA MET A 76 5.25 0.28 -6.60
C MET A 76 4.39 -0.57 -7.54
N ILE A 77 4.65 -0.53 -8.85
CA ILE A 77 3.91 -1.31 -9.85
C ILE A 77 4.00 -2.81 -9.57
N GLY A 78 5.19 -3.30 -9.21
CA GLY A 78 5.39 -4.71 -8.91
C GLY A 78 4.60 -5.17 -7.68
N VAL A 79 4.60 -4.38 -6.60
CA VAL A 79 3.83 -4.65 -5.39
C VAL A 79 2.34 -4.64 -5.70
N MET A 80 1.83 -3.61 -6.40
CA MET A 80 0.41 -3.50 -6.77
C MET A 80 -0.05 -4.71 -7.59
N ARG A 81 0.75 -5.19 -8.56
CA ARG A 81 0.40 -6.38 -9.34
C ARG A 81 0.47 -7.67 -8.54
N ALA A 82 1.47 -7.82 -7.68
CA ALA A 82 1.50 -8.91 -6.70
C ALA A 82 0.23 -8.86 -5.83
N VAL A 83 -0.26 -7.67 -5.53
CA VAL A 83 -1.59 -7.36 -5.00
C VAL A 83 -2.81 -8.09 -5.54
N GLY A 84 -2.77 -8.37 -6.84
CA GLY A 84 -3.96 -8.45 -7.68
C GLY A 84 -4.55 -7.09 -8.08
N LEU A 85 -3.81 -5.99 -7.95
CA LEU A 85 -4.27 -4.63 -8.30
C LEU A 85 -3.54 -4.08 -9.53
N ASP A 86 -4.30 -3.38 -10.36
CA ASP A 86 -3.76 -2.53 -11.41
C ASP A 86 -3.89 -1.05 -11.03
N MET A 87 -2.89 -0.25 -11.42
CA MET A 87 -2.94 1.20 -11.26
C MET A 87 -3.63 1.84 -12.46
N THR A 88 -4.48 2.83 -12.21
CA THR A 88 -5.16 3.61 -13.25
C THR A 88 -4.99 5.10 -13.01
N ALA A 89 -5.14 5.89 -14.09
CA ALA A 89 -5.13 7.34 -14.03
C ALA A 89 -6.55 7.88 -13.88
N LYS A 90 -6.74 8.82 -12.94
CA LYS A 90 -7.94 9.66 -12.86
C LYS A 90 -7.57 11.10 -13.18
N GLN A 91 -8.48 11.86 -13.80
CA GLN A 91 -8.26 13.30 -14.01
C GLN A 91 -8.06 13.97 -12.66
N HIS A 92 -7.01 14.78 -12.54
CA HIS A 92 -6.86 15.69 -11.40
C HIS A 92 -7.84 16.85 -11.60
N SER A 93 -8.97 16.83 -10.91
CA SER A 93 -9.81 18.02 -10.79
C SER A 93 -9.56 18.65 -9.43
N GLU A 94 -9.09 19.90 -9.41
CA GLU A 94 -9.34 20.73 -8.25
C GLU A 94 -10.85 20.81 -8.07
N ALA A 95 -11.36 20.55 -6.86
CA ALA A 95 -12.75 20.81 -6.55
C ALA A 95 -13.02 22.25 -6.94
N ALA A 96 -13.86 22.45 -7.97
CA ALA A 96 -14.28 23.75 -8.41
C ALA A 96 -14.73 24.51 -7.16
N HIS A 97 -13.96 25.52 -6.77
CA HIS A 97 -14.37 26.49 -5.77
C HIS A 97 -15.57 27.23 -6.38
N GLY A 98 -16.77 26.73 -6.08
CA GLY A 98 -18.03 27.45 -6.23
C GLY A 98 -18.31 28.25 -4.98
#